data_AF-A0A7Y5M0J8-F1
#
_entry.id   AF-A0A7Y5M0J8-F1
#
_cell.length_a   1.000
_cell.length_b   1.000
_cell.length_c   1.000
_cell.angle_alpha   90.00
_cell.angle_beta   90.00
_cell.angle_gamma   90.00
#
_symmetry.space_group_name_H-M   'P 1'
#
loop_
_entity.id
_entity.type
_entity.pdbx_description
1 polymer ?
#
loop_
_entity_poly.entity_id
_entity_poly.type
_entity_poly.pdbx_seq_one_letter_code
_entity_poly.pdbx_strand_id
1 'polypeptide(L)'
;LILEDDPGRADLALRLGQESEESVRRILLQVLGPTAGADPQVRDRILDGVKGAYGDEMRETCVRALAGVQDPAIVPGFAEALGNPGTPRALHPVLIEGMMAADQAAAAEALAGLIPAADGADFRRTLVVALGKAGGASAESTLLRVLSGDGDASVRMEAVRALQKYPSRASLDAAEAASENDADQAVRTESERIARILRPTVEKMEGGPAGGDDGGGGDPHPQPEPPPEGGG
;
A
#
# COMPACT_ATOMS: atom_id res chain seq x y z
N LEU A 1 -17.08 -29.47 8.57
CA LEU A 1 -16.62 -30.26 7.41
C LEU A 1 -15.76 -29.34 6.58
N ILE A 2 -14.47 -29.31 6.89
CA ILE A 2 -13.47 -28.69 6.02
C ILE A 2 -13.21 -29.75 4.98
N LEU A 3 -13.80 -29.60 3.79
CA LEU A 3 -13.36 -30.39 2.65
C LEU A 3 -11.96 -29.84 2.33
N GLU A 4 -10.95 -30.67 2.16
CA GLU A 4 -9.68 -30.27 1.59
C GLU A 4 -9.58 -31.22 0.39
N ASP A 5 -9.68 -30.68 -0.83
CA ASP A 5 -9.76 -31.40 -2.10
C ASP A 5 -11.00 -32.29 -2.37
N ASP A 6 -12.19 -31.70 -2.37
CA ASP A 6 -13.42 -32.37 -2.84
C ASP A 6 -13.70 -32.02 -4.32
N PRO A 7 -13.76 -33.00 -5.26
CA PRO A 7 -14.24 -32.80 -6.63
C PRO A 7 -15.57 -32.05 -6.73
N GLY A 8 -16.43 -32.18 -5.71
CA GLY A 8 -17.68 -31.43 -5.60
C GLY A 8 -17.48 -29.92 -5.52
N ARG A 9 -16.38 -29.42 -4.95
CA ARG A 9 -16.11 -27.97 -4.92
C ARG A 9 -15.78 -27.40 -6.27
N ALA A 10 -14.97 -28.11 -7.06
CA ALA A 10 -14.64 -27.69 -8.42
C ALA A 10 -15.91 -27.62 -9.29
N ASP A 11 -16.83 -28.57 -9.12
CA ASP A 11 -18.15 -28.56 -9.78
C ASP A 11 -19.01 -27.38 -9.31
N LEU A 12 -19.09 -27.13 -8.01
CA LEU A 12 -19.83 -25.99 -7.46
C LEU A 12 -19.26 -24.64 -7.90
N ALA A 13 -17.93 -24.50 -7.98
CA ALA A 13 -17.26 -23.31 -8.49
C ALA A 13 -17.49 -23.11 -9.99
N LEU A 14 -17.53 -24.19 -10.78
CA LEU A 14 -17.93 -24.14 -12.18
C LEU A 14 -19.39 -23.69 -12.31
N ARG A 15 -20.28 -24.28 -11.51
CA ARG A 15 -21.70 -23.93 -11.48
C ARG A 15 -21.91 -22.46 -11.13
N LEU A 16 -21.18 -21.92 -10.16
CA LEU A 16 -21.28 -20.49 -9.79
C LEU A 16 -21.12 -19.55 -11.01
N GLY A 17 -20.21 -19.88 -11.93
CA GLY A 17 -19.98 -19.10 -13.13
C GLY A 17 -21.07 -19.23 -14.19
N GLN A 18 -21.78 -20.34 -14.22
CA GLN A 18 -22.79 -20.68 -15.24
C GLN A 18 -24.24 -20.48 -14.78
N GLU A 19 -24.46 -20.42 -13.46
CA GLU A 19 -25.77 -20.37 -12.84
C GLU A 19 -26.50 -19.08 -13.19
N SER A 20 -27.68 -19.13 -13.81
CA SER A 20 -28.43 -17.93 -14.18
C SER A 20 -29.22 -17.35 -13.02
N GLU A 21 -29.64 -18.20 -12.07
CA GLU A 21 -30.51 -17.81 -10.97
C GLU A 21 -29.71 -17.15 -9.84
N GLU A 22 -29.98 -15.86 -9.60
CA GLU A 22 -29.30 -15.07 -8.57
C GLU A 22 -29.42 -15.71 -7.18
N SER A 23 -30.60 -16.23 -6.84
CA SER A 23 -30.86 -16.93 -5.58
C SER A 23 -29.94 -18.13 -5.41
N VAL A 24 -29.67 -18.86 -6.48
CA VAL A 24 -28.78 -20.03 -6.45
C VAL A 24 -27.32 -19.58 -6.37
N ARG A 25 -26.91 -18.55 -7.11
CA ARG A 25 -25.55 -17.95 -6.97
C ARG A 25 -25.27 -17.52 -5.54
N ARG A 26 -26.25 -16.90 -4.86
CA ARG A 26 -26.09 -16.45 -3.46
C ARG A 26 -25.85 -17.64 -2.52
N ILE A 27 -26.57 -18.75 -2.71
CA ILE A 27 -26.35 -19.98 -1.94
C ILE A 27 -24.96 -20.56 -2.23
N LEU A 28 -24.55 -20.62 -3.51
CA LEU A 28 -23.22 -21.10 -3.90
C LEU A 28 -22.11 -20.25 -3.26
N LEU A 29 -22.26 -18.92 -3.24
CA LEU A 29 -21.30 -18.01 -2.57
C LEU A 29 -21.25 -18.21 -1.06
N GLN A 30 -22.38 -18.50 -0.39
CA GLN A 30 -22.38 -18.80 1.04
C GLN A 30 -21.62 -20.09 1.36
N VAL A 31 -21.72 -21.09 0.48
CA VAL A 31 -21.04 -22.39 0.64
C VAL A 31 -19.55 -22.30 0.30
N LEU A 32 -19.21 -21.60 -0.79
CA LEU A 32 -17.85 -21.55 -1.33
C LEU A 32 -17.01 -20.41 -0.76
N GLY A 33 -17.61 -19.29 -0.38
CA GLY A 33 -16.90 -18.11 0.14
C GLY A 33 -15.89 -18.41 1.25
N PRO A 34 -16.24 -19.19 2.29
CA PRO A 34 -15.30 -19.56 3.36
C PRO A 34 -14.07 -20.35 2.89
N THR A 35 -14.10 -20.95 1.69
CA THR A 35 -13.00 -21.74 1.15
C THR A 35 -12.15 -20.96 0.16
N ALA A 36 -12.51 -19.72 -0.17
CA ALA A 36 -11.83 -18.93 -1.19
C ALA A 36 -10.34 -18.66 -0.86
N GLY A 37 -9.96 -18.60 0.41
CA GLY A 37 -8.54 -18.45 0.78
C GLY A 37 -7.70 -19.72 0.57
N ALA A 38 -8.33 -20.90 0.52
CA ALA A 38 -7.66 -22.19 0.36
C ALA A 38 -7.78 -22.75 -1.07
N ASP A 39 -8.78 -22.30 -1.83
CA ASP A 39 -9.10 -22.80 -3.17
C ASP A 39 -9.02 -21.66 -4.21
N PRO A 40 -7.95 -21.62 -5.02
CA PRO A 40 -7.78 -20.66 -6.10
C PRO A 40 -8.92 -20.62 -7.11
N GLN A 41 -9.50 -21.78 -7.46
CA GLN A 41 -10.58 -21.83 -8.45
C GLN A 41 -11.84 -21.17 -7.89
N VAL A 42 -12.14 -21.40 -6.61
CA VAL A 42 -13.25 -20.71 -5.93
C VAL A 42 -12.98 -19.21 -5.87
N ARG A 43 -11.79 -18.79 -5.42
CA ARG A 43 -11.40 -17.38 -5.35
C ARG A 43 -11.59 -16.68 -6.69
N ASP A 44 -11.06 -17.26 -7.76
CA ASP A 44 -11.08 -16.66 -9.10
C ASP A 44 -12.52 -16.53 -9.61
N ARG A 45 -13.38 -17.52 -9.34
CA ARG A 45 -14.82 -17.42 -9.67
C ARG A 45 -15.55 -16.36 -8.88
N ILE A 46 -15.18 -16.12 -7.62
CA ILE A 46 -15.78 -15.02 -6.86
C ILE A 46 -15.24 -13.67 -7.37
N LEU A 47 -13.97 -13.59 -7.76
CA LEU A 47 -13.38 -12.41 -8.38
C LEU A 47 -14.05 -12.02 -9.69
N ASP A 48 -14.46 -12.98 -10.53
CA ASP A 48 -15.27 -12.70 -11.73
C ASP A 48 -16.55 -11.93 -11.35
N GLY A 49 -17.21 -12.34 -10.26
CA GLY A 49 -18.38 -11.66 -9.71
C GLY A 49 -18.08 -10.26 -9.19
N VAL A 50 -16.94 -10.07 -8.49
CA VAL A 50 -16.47 -8.75 -8.04
C VAL A 50 -16.24 -7.78 -9.23
N LYS A 51 -15.75 -8.32 -10.35
CA LYS A 51 -15.55 -7.56 -11.60
C LYS A 51 -16.85 -7.28 -12.35
N GLY A 52 -17.95 -7.95 -11.97
CA GLY A 52 -19.30 -7.69 -12.46
C GLY A 52 -19.89 -8.78 -13.34
N ALA A 53 -19.23 -9.94 -13.48
CA ALA A 53 -19.71 -11.03 -14.33
C ALA A 53 -21.09 -11.57 -13.92
N TYR A 54 -21.53 -11.31 -12.68
CA TYR A 54 -22.79 -11.82 -12.12
C TYR A 54 -23.85 -10.72 -11.94
N GLY A 55 -23.61 -9.51 -12.45
CA GLY A 55 -24.48 -8.35 -12.29
C GLY A 55 -24.22 -7.55 -11.01
N ASP A 56 -24.78 -6.34 -10.94
CA ASP A 56 -24.46 -5.37 -9.89
C ASP A 56 -24.97 -5.78 -8.50
N GLU A 57 -26.13 -6.44 -8.43
CA GLU A 57 -26.68 -6.95 -7.16
C GLU A 57 -25.79 -8.03 -6.54
N MET A 58 -25.15 -8.86 -7.38
CA MET A 58 -24.28 -9.92 -6.90
C MET A 58 -22.87 -9.42 -6.58
N ARG A 59 -22.44 -8.29 -7.16
CA ARG A 59 -21.10 -7.72 -6.95
C ARG A 59 -20.81 -7.50 -5.47
N GLU A 60 -21.71 -6.88 -4.72
CA GLU A 60 -21.54 -6.66 -3.28
C GLU A 60 -21.38 -7.98 -2.52
N THR A 61 -22.18 -8.99 -2.87
CA THR A 61 -22.12 -10.32 -2.24
C THR A 61 -20.76 -10.96 -2.49
N CYS A 62 -20.22 -10.86 -3.71
CA CYS A 62 -18.89 -11.37 -4.05
C CYS A 62 -17.78 -10.62 -3.31
N VAL A 63 -17.86 -9.28 -3.22
CA VAL A 63 -16.88 -8.48 -2.46
C VAL A 63 -16.88 -8.91 -1.00
N ARG A 64 -18.06 -9.08 -0.39
CA ARG A 64 -18.19 -9.53 1.00
C ARG A 64 -17.72 -10.96 1.21
N ALA A 65 -17.92 -11.85 0.24
CA ALA A 65 -17.44 -13.22 0.32
C ALA A 65 -15.90 -13.33 0.31
N LEU A 66 -15.23 -12.37 -0.33
CA LEU A 66 -13.77 -12.26 -0.30
C LEU A 66 -13.24 -11.30 0.78
N ALA A 67 -14.13 -10.56 1.47
CA ALA A 67 -13.75 -9.68 2.55
C ALA A 67 -13.21 -10.50 3.73
N GLY A 68 -11.94 -10.30 4.06
CA GLY A 68 -11.25 -11.05 5.12
C GLY A 68 -10.45 -12.26 4.62
N VAL A 69 -10.44 -12.53 3.31
CA VAL A 69 -9.51 -13.50 2.71
C VAL A 69 -8.11 -12.89 2.70
N GLN A 70 -7.18 -13.50 3.43
CA GLN A 70 -5.78 -13.07 3.52
C GLN A 70 -4.94 -13.70 2.41
N ASP A 71 -5.29 -13.41 1.15
CA ASP A 71 -4.59 -13.91 -0.04
C ASP A 71 -4.23 -12.75 -0.98
N PRO A 72 -2.94 -12.43 -1.17
CA PRO A 72 -2.49 -11.36 -2.07
C PRO A 72 -3.05 -11.47 -3.49
N ALA A 73 -3.41 -12.67 -3.96
CA ALA A 73 -3.98 -12.88 -5.29
C ALA A 73 -5.34 -12.20 -5.50
N ILE A 74 -6.05 -11.78 -4.45
CA ILE A 74 -7.30 -11.02 -4.59
C ILE A 74 -7.07 -9.56 -4.98
N VAL A 75 -5.89 -9.01 -4.65
CA VAL A 75 -5.60 -7.57 -4.78
C VAL A 75 -5.77 -7.07 -6.22
N PRO A 76 -5.24 -7.73 -7.26
CA PRO A 76 -5.44 -7.29 -8.64
C PRO A 76 -6.91 -7.27 -9.05
N GLY A 77 -7.70 -8.25 -8.63
CA GLY A 77 -9.12 -8.32 -8.98
C GLY A 77 -9.96 -7.24 -8.27
N PHE A 78 -9.63 -6.90 -7.03
CA PHE A 78 -10.26 -5.78 -6.32
C PHE A 78 -9.86 -4.43 -6.93
N ALA A 79 -8.60 -4.27 -7.33
CA ALA A 79 -8.12 -3.08 -8.00
C ALA A 79 -8.78 -2.88 -9.37
N GLU A 80 -8.94 -3.95 -10.15
CA GLU A 80 -9.65 -3.92 -11.43
C GLU A 80 -11.11 -3.48 -11.25
N ALA A 81 -11.80 -4.03 -10.25
CA ALA A 81 -13.16 -3.61 -9.93
C ALA A 81 -13.20 -2.14 -9.47
N LEU A 82 -12.26 -1.71 -8.63
CA LEU A 82 -12.18 -0.33 -8.15
C LEU A 82 -11.95 0.68 -9.29
N GLY A 83 -11.19 0.30 -10.32
CA GLY A 83 -10.96 1.11 -11.51
C GLY A 83 -12.12 1.10 -12.52
N ASN A 84 -13.10 0.22 -12.37
CA ASN A 84 -14.25 0.12 -13.27
C ASN A 84 -15.30 1.19 -12.92
N PRO A 85 -15.68 2.10 -13.85
CA PRO A 85 -16.70 3.12 -13.59
C PRO A 85 -18.08 2.57 -13.22
N GLY A 86 -18.39 1.32 -13.59
CA GLY A 86 -19.62 0.63 -13.23
C GLY A 86 -19.65 0.10 -11.78
N THR A 87 -18.52 0.12 -11.07
CA THR A 87 -18.49 -0.31 -9.68
C THR A 87 -19.16 0.75 -8.79
N PRO A 88 -20.17 0.38 -7.99
CA PRO A 88 -20.80 1.31 -7.07
C PRO A 88 -19.79 1.92 -6.09
N ARG A 89 -19.78 3.25 -5.97
CA ARG A 89 -18.88 3.97 -5.05
C ARG A 89 -18.98 3.51 -3.59
N ALA A 90 -20.15 2.99 -3.19
CA ALA A 90 -20.36 2.41 -1.86
C ALA A 90 -19.48 1.18 -1.57
N LEU A 91 -18.99 0.49 -2.62
CA LEU A 91 -18.09 -0.66 -2.48
C LEU A 91 -16.61 -0.26 -2.39
N HIS A 92 -16.25 0.99 -2.75
CA HIS A 92 -14.85 1.42 -2.76
C HIS A 92 -14.16 1.23 -1.40
N PRO A 93 -14.75 1.62 -0.26
CA PRO A 93 -14.12 1.40 1.04
C PRO A 93 -13.87 -0.09 1.33
N VAL A 94 -14.84 -0.95 1.00
CA VAL A 94 -14.75 -2.40 1.27
C VAL A 94 -13.68 -3.06 0.39
N LEU A 95 -13.58 -2.66 -0.88
CA LEU A 95 -12.53 -3.13 -1.80
C LEU A 95 -11.15 -2.69 -1.31
N ILE A 96 -11.00 -1.43 -0.93
CA ILE A 96 -9.73 -0.89 -0.42
C ILE A 96 -9.32 -1.58 0.88
N GLU A 97 -10.24 -1.74 1.83
CA GLU A 97 -10.02 -2.44 3.10
C GLU A 97 -9.64 -3.91 2.88
N GLY A 98 -10.35 -4.58 1.97
CA GLY A 98 -10.05 -5.96 1.61
C GLY A 98 -8.69 -6.13 0.94
N MET A 99 -8.29 -5.21 0.05
CA MET A 99 -6.95 -5.20 -0.52
C MET A 99 -5.87 -5.06 0.57
N MET A 100 -6.04 -4.09 1.48
CA MET A 100 -5.09 -3.87 2.58
C MET A 100 -5.01 -5.06 3.53
N ALA A 101 -6.14 -5.73 3.81
CA ALA A 101 -6.19 -6.92 4.66
C ALA A 101 -5.58 -8.16 3.99
N ALA A 102 -5.66 -8.25 2.66
CA ALA A 102 -5.06 -9.34 1.90
C ALA A 102 -3.54 -9.22 1.79
N ASP A 103 -3.07 -8.05 1.35
CA ASP A 103 -1.64 -7.72 1.33
C ASP A 103 -1.46 -6.20 1.23
N GLN A 104 -0.88 -5.63 2.27
CA GLN A 104 -0.72 -4.18 2.38
C GLN A 104 0.27 -3.60 1.35
N ALA A 105 1.30 -4.34 0.95
CA ALA A 105 2.29 -3.88 -0.02
C ALA A 105 1.74 -3.94 -1.46
N ALA A 106 1.11 -5.05 -1.84
CA ALA A 106 0.43 -5.20 -3.12
C ALA A 106 -0.72 -4.20 -3.24
N ALA A 107 -1.44 -3.92 -2.15
CA ALA A 107 -2.47 -2.88 -2.13
C ALA A 107 -1.87 -1.51 -2.43
N ALA A 108 -0.72 -1.16 -1.85
CA ALA A 108 -0.05 0.11 -2.14
C ALA A 108 0.33 0.24 -3.62
N GLU A 109 0.88 -0.82 -4.22
CA GLU A 109 1.23 -0.84 -5.65
C GLU A 109 0.00 -0.68 -6.55
N ALA A 110 -1.07 -1.42 -6.25
CA ALA A 110 -2.31 -1.35 -7.01
C ALA A 110 -2.98 0.03 -6.91
N LEU A 111 -3.06 0.60 -5.70
CA LEU A 111 -3.61 1.94 -5.49
C LEU A 111 -2.78 3.01 -6.20
N ALA A 112 -1.45 2.89 -6.17
CA ALA A 112 -0.55 3.79 -6.89
C ALA A 112 -0.77 3.75 -8.41
N GLY A 113 -1.06 2.57 -8.97
CA GLY A 113 -1.40 2.39 -10.38
C GLY A 113 -2.76 2.97 -10.79
N LEU A 114 -3.72 3.03 -9.86
CA LEU A 114 -5.08 3.53 -10.12
C LEU A 114 -5.18 5.06 -10.11
N ILE A 115 -4.41 5.75 -9.25
CA ILE A 115 -4.53 7.21 -9.07
C ILE A 115 -4.44 8.01 -10.39
N PRO A 116 -3.50 7.75 -11.31
CA PRO A 116 -3.40 8.51 -12.56
C PRO A 116 -4.61 8.34 -13.50
N ALA A 117 -5.29 7.19 -13.43
CA ALA A 117 -6.44 6.86 -14.27
C ALA A 117 -7.79 7.18 -13.60
N ALA A 118 -7.78 7.57 -12.32
CA ALA A 118 -9.00 7.79 -11.56
C ALA A 118 -9.70 9.10 -11.95
N ASP A 119 -10.96 8.94 -12.35
CA ASP A 119 -11.82 10.05 -12.76
C ASP A 119 -12.39 10.82 -11.55
N GLY A 120 -12.24 12.14 -11.60
CA GLY A 120 -12.67 13.05 -10.54
C GLY A 120 -11.75 13.15 -9.32
N ALA A 121 -11.66 14.35 -8.77
CA ALA A 121 -10.81 14.65 -7.61
C ALA A 121 -11.21 13.87 -6.35
N ASP A 122 -12.52 13.65 -6.13
CA ASP A 122 -12.99 12.90 -4.96
C ASP A 122 -12.47 11.47 -4.93
N PHE A 123 -12.46 10.79 -6.08
CA PHE A 123 -11.97 9.41 -6.15
C PHE A 123 -10.46 9.35 -6.03
N ARG A 124 -9.72 10.24 -6.70
CA ARG A 124 -8.26 10.38 -6.50
C ARG A 124 -7.92 10.64 -5.05
N ARG A 125 -8.65 11.53 -4.35
CA ARG A 125 -8.48 11.80 -2.92
C ARG A 125 -8.66 10.52 -2.10
N THR A 126 -9.71 9.74 -2.36
CA THR A 126 -9.94 8.45 -1.68
C THR A 126 -8.76 7.50 -1.87
N LEU A 127 -8.25 7.36 -3.09
CA LEU A 127 -7.11 6.50 -3.40
C LEU A 127 -5.82 6.99 -2.73
N VAL A 128 -5.58 8.31 -2.70
CA VAL A 128 -4.41 8.91 -2.02
C VAL A 128 -4.45 8.68 -0.51
N VAL A 129 -5.62 8.86 0.12
CA VAL A 129 -5.81 8.54 1.55
C VAL A 129 -5.53 7.05 1.81
N ALA A 130 -6.04 6.17 0.97
CA ALA A 130 -5.81 4.73 1.07
C ALA A 130 -4.33 4.38 0.90
N LEU A 131 -3.65 4.96 -0.09
CA LEU A 131 -2.24 4.76 -0.36
C LEU A 131 -1.38 5.21 0.84
N GLY A 132 -1.70 6.35 1.45
CA GLY A 132 -1.05 6.82 2.68
C GLY A 132 -1.29 5.92 3.90
N LYS A 133 -2.36 5.11 3.92
CA LYS A 133 -2.59 4.06 4.93
C LYS A 133 -1.82 2.79 4.60
N ALA A 134 -1.80 2.40 3.32
CA ALA A 134 -1.13 1.19 2.85
C ALA A 134 0.39 1.26 3.08
N GLY A 135 1.04 2.41 2.92
CA GLY A 135 2.48 2.47 3.22
C GLY A 135 3.37 2.00 2.07
N GLY A 136 4.68 1.90 2.32
CA GLY A 136 5.65 1.32 1.39
C GLY A 136 6.27 2.31 0.39
N ALA A 137 7.32 1.88 -0.32
CA ALA A 137 8.10 2.72 -1.22
C ALA A 137 7.28 3.23 -2.44
N SER A 138 6.39 2.40 -2.97
CA SER A 138 5.48 2.77 -4.06
C SER A 138 4.48 3.85 -3.64
N ALA A 139 4.12 3.90 -2.35
CA ALA A 139 3.28 4.95 -1.81
C ALA A 139 4.03 6.28 -1.74
N GLU A 140 5.22 6.32 -1.15
CA GLU A 140 6.02 7.56 -1.07
C GLU A 140 6.22 8.21 -2.45
N SER A 141 6.75 7.45 -3.41
CA SER A 141 7.02 7.95 -4.77
C SER A 141 5.76 8.48 -5.46
N THR A 142 4.59 7.87 -5.21
CA THR A 142 3.32 8.32 -5.78
C THR A 142 2.77 9.55 -5.07
N LEU A 143 2.88 9.63 -3.74
CA LEU A 143 2.48 10.79 -2.96
C LEU A 143 3.29 12.04 -3.35
N LEU A 144 4.60 11.89 -3.58
CA LEU A 144 5.46 12.97 -4.10
C LEU A 144 4.97 13.49 -5.45
N ARG A 145 4.65 12.58 -6.40
CA ARG A 145 4.10 12.95 -7.71
C ARG A 145 2.76 13.68 -7.58
N VAL A 146 1.87 13.16 -6.74
CA VAL A 146 0.55 13.77 -6.49
C VAL A 146 0.68 15.18 -5.95
N LEU A 147 1.53 15.39 -4.93
CA LEU A 147 1.79 16.73 -4.38
C LEU A 147 2.33 17.69 -5.46
N SER A 148 3.25 17.23 -6.32
CA SER A 148 3.84 18.10 -7.33
C SER A 148 2.93 18.43 -8.52
N GLY A 149 1.90 17.61 -8.79
CA GLY A 149 1.25 17.61 -10.11
C GLY A 149 -0.26 17.41 -10.14
N ASP A 150 -0.93 17.07 -9.05
CA ASP A 150 -2.40 16.95 -9.08
C ASP A 150 -3.05 18.33 -9.18
N GLY A 151 -4.02 18.49 -10.08
CA GLY A 151 -4.73 19.76 -10.28
C GLY A 151 -5.62 20.17 -9.11
N ASP A 152 -6.03 19.23 -8.26
CA ASP A 152 -6.95 19.49 -7.16
C ASP A 152 -6.21 19.67 -5.82
N ALA A 153 -6.46 20.80 -5.15
CA ALA A 153 -5.81 21.15 -3.89
C ALA A 153 -6.15 20.18 -2.75
N SER A 154 -7.35 19.60 -2.73
CA SER A 154 -7.73 18.64 -1.70
C SER A 154 -6.98 17.32 -1.88
N VAL A 155 -6.71 16.91 -3.12
CA VAL A 155 -5.89 15.72 -3.40
C VAL A 155 -4.43 15.96 -2.98
N ARG A 156 -3.86 17.12 -3.33
CA ARG A 156 -2.50 17.51 -2.91
C ARG A 156 -2.37 17.60 -1.38
N MET A 157 -3.38 18.15 -0.70
CA MET A 157 -3.45 18.22 0.76
C MET A 157 -3.32 16.83 1.41
N GLU A 158 -4.06 15.83 0.91
CA GLU A 158 -3.97 14.47 1.44
C GLU A 158 -2.61 13.83 1.14
N ALA A 159 -1.98 14.16 0.02
CA ALA A 159 -0.63 13.70 -0.28
C ALA A 159 0.39 14.24 0.73
N VAL A 160 0.36 15.54 1.04
CA VAL A 160 1.22 16.18 2.06
C VAL A 160 1.04 15.52 3.42
N ARG A 161 -0.21 15.31 3.86
CA ARG A 161 -0.52 14.67 5.14
C ARG A 161 0.04 13.25 5.22
N ALA A 162 -0.08 12.49 4.13
CA ALA A 162 0.43 11.14 4.08
C ALA A 162 1.97 11.09 4.07
N LEU A 163 2.64 12.06 3.43
CA LEU A 163 4.11 12.17 3.40
C LEU A 163 4.75 12.30 4.79
N GLN A 164 3.99 12.75 5.81
CA GLN A 164 4.45 12.76 7.21
C GLN A 164 4.98 11.38 7.68
N LYS A 165 4.44 10.29 7.13
CA LYS A 165 4.82 8.91 7.49
C LYS A 165 6.12 8.44 6.83
N TYR A 166 6.66 9.22 5.90
CA TYR A 166 7.84 8.90 5.11
C TYR A 166 8.92 9.95 5.34
N PRO A 167 9.58 9.96 6.51
CA PRO A 167 10.63 10.92 6.77
C PRO A 167 11.85 10.59 5.90
N SER A 168 11.92 11.25 4.75
CA SER A 168 13.02 11.18 3.80
C SER A 168 13.40 12.59 3.37
N ARG A 169 14.61 12.73 2.82
CA ARG A 169 15.04 13.98 2.21
C ARG A 169 14.08 14.42 1.10
N ALA A 170 13.62 13.48 0.27
CA ALA A 170 12.67 13.77 -0.80
C ALA A 170 11.31 14.29 -0.27
N SER A 171 10.76 13.70 0.79
CA SER A 171 9.52 14.16 1.42
C SER A 171 9.66 15.53 2.08
N LEU A 172 10.82 15.81 2.69
CA LEU A 172 11.12 17.12 3.24
C LEU A 172 11.20 18.18 2.13
N ASP A 173 12.01 17.92 1.09
CA ASP A 173 12.22 18.86 -0.01
C ASP A 173 10.89 19.15 -0.75
N ALA A 174 10.06 18.13 -0.95
CA ALA A 174 8.75 18.30 -1.57
C ALA A 174 7.79 19.13 -0.70
N ALA A 175 7.79 18.93 0.63
CA ALA A 175 6.99 19.73 1.54
C ALA A 175 7.46 21.18 1.61
N GLU A 176 8.78 21.43 1.59
CA GLU A 176 9.33 22.78 1.54
C GLU A 176 8.96 23.49 0.23
N ALA A 177 9.16 22.83 -0.91
CA ALA A 177 8.79 23.36 -2.21
C ALA A 177 7.30 23.70 -2.30
N ALA A 178 6.42 22.82 -1.80
CA ALA A 178 4.98 23.06 -1.76
C ALA A 178 4.61 24.19 -0.79
N SER A 179 5.31 24.33 0.34
CA SER A 179 5.05 25.42 1.30
C SER A 179 5.30 26.81 0.70
N GLU A 180 6.26 26.91 -0.22
CA GLU A 180 6.64 28.15 -0.88
C GLU A 180 5.79 28.42 -2.13
N ASN A 181 5.50 27.38 -2.92
CA ASN A 181 5.05 27.53 -4.31
C ASN A 181 3.67 26.97 -4.63
N ASP A 182 3.01 26.21 -3.73
CA ASP A 182 1.69 25.66 -4.04
C ASP A 182 0.68 26.82 -4.27
N ALA A 183 -0.19 26.68 -5.28
CA ALA A 183 -1.18 27.68 -5.59
C ALA A 183 -2.21 27.88 -4.45
N ASP A 184 -2.52 26.82 -3.71
CA ASP A 184 -3.51 26.83 -2.64
C ASP A 184 -2.88 27.15 -1.28
N GLN A 185 -3.47 28.11 -0.56
CA GLN A 185 -2.94 28.56 0.73
C GLN A 185 -3.00 27.51 1.83
N ALA A 186 -4.02 26.65 1.82
CA ALA A 186 -4.14 25.59 2.80
C ALA A 186 -3.04 24.55 2.56
N VAL A 187 -2.78 24.18 1.31
CA VAL A 187 -1.69 23.24 0.96
C VAL A 187 -0.34 23.83 1.37
N ARG A 188 -0.08 25.12 1.13
CA ARG A 188 1.15 25.78 1.60
C ARG A 188 1.33 25.66 3.12
N THR A 189 0.28 25.99 3.87
CA THR A 189 0.29 25.99 5.34
C THR A 189 0.53 24.59 5.90
N GLU A 190 -0.15 23.58 5.35
CA GLU A 190 0.03 22.20 5.79
C GLU A 190 1.42 21.67 5.41
N SER A 191 1.92 22.03 4.23
CA SER A 191 3.26 21.62 3.79
C SER A 191 4.35 22.20 4.69
N GLU A 192 4.22 23.46 5.10
CA GLU A 192 5.13 24.08 6.08
C GLU A 192 5.09 23.33 7.42
N ARG A 193 3.88 22.94 7.87
CA ARG A 193 3.70 22.15 9.10
C ARG A 193 4.39 20.80 9.00
N ILE A 194 4.23 20.09 7.87
CA ILE A 194 4.85 18.80 7.63
C ILE A 194 6.38 18.91 7.51
N ALA A 195 6.90 19.90 6.78
CA ALA A 195 8.34 20.15 6.68
C ALA A 195 8.98 20.33 8.06
N ARG A 196 8.32 21.11 8.95
CA ARG A 196 8.77 21.29 10.34
C ARG A 196 8.81 20.00 11.15
N ILE A 197 7.90 19.05 10.89
CA ILE A 197 7.86 17.74 11.54
C ILE A 197 8.95 16.81 11.00
N LEU A 198 9.14 16.80 9.68
CA LEU A 198 10.08 15.91 9.02
C LEU A 198 11.54 16.31 9.30
N ARG A 199 11.83 17.62 9.30
CA ARG A 199 13.20 18.17 9.36
C ARG A 199 14.08 17.58 10.46
N PRO A 200 13.69 17.57 11.75
CA PRO A 200 14.58 17.02 12.80
C PRO A 200 14.88 15.54 12.60
N THR A 201 13.95 14.79 12.02
CA THR A 201 14.10 13.35 11.80
C THR A 201 15.05 13.10 10.63
N VAL A 202 14.88 13.84 9.53
CA VAL A 202 15.76 13.78 8.35
C VAL A 202 17.19 14.21 8.71
N GLU A 203 17.36 15.35 9.39
CA GLU A 203 18.69 15.84 9.81
C GLU A 203 19.40 14.83 10.73
N LYS A 204 18.67 14.18 11.64
CA LYS A 204 19.25 13.12 12.49
C LYS A 204 19.67 11.89 11.68
N MET A 205 18.91 11.51 10.66
CA MET A 205 19.24 10.38 9.79
C MET A 205 20.50 10.65 8.95
N GLU A 206 20.71 11.90 8.54
CA GLU A 206 21.90 12.33 7.81
C GLU A 206 23.11 12.61 8.72
N GLY A 207 22.87 13.03 9.97
CA GLY A 207 23.89 13.34 10.97
C GLY A 207 24.26 12.17 11.92
N GLY A 208 23.71 10.97 11.72
CA GLY A 208 24.14 9.75 12.42
C GLY A 208 25.61 9.42 12.08
N PRO A 209 26.37 8.76 12.99
CA PRO A 209 27.83 8.81 12.96
C PRO A 209 28.38 8.34 11.62
N ALA A 210 28.94 9.29 10.88
CA ALA A 210 29.98 9.00 9.91
C ALA A 210 31.08 8.19 10.63
N GLY A 211 31.64 7.21 9.92
CA GLY A 211 32.56 6.22 10.45
C GLY A 211 33.62 6.80 11.39
N GLY A 212 33.95 5.99 12.40
CA GLY A 212 35.08 6.22 13.26
C GLY A 212 36.36 6.42 12.45
N ASP A 213 36.86 7.63 12.53
CA ASP A 213 38.25 8.03 12.52
C ASP A 213 38.29 9.02 13.71
N ASP A 214 39.29 9.17 14.57
CA ASP A 214 40.71 8.91 14.43
C ASP A 214 41.24 8.81 15.88
N GLY A 215 41.41 7.59 16.37
CA GLY A 215 42.07 7.32 17.65
C GLY A 215 43.54 6.98 17.38
N GLY A 216 44.35 8.00 17.07
CA GLY A 216 45.79 7.87 16.87
C GLY A 216 46.49 7.27 18.09
N GLY A 217 46.63 5.94 18.10
CA GLY A 217 47.48 5.18 19.00
C GLY A 217 48.91 5.13 18.46
N GLY A 218 49.61 6.26 18.50
CA GLY A 218 51.06 6.28 18.36
C GLY A 218 51.70 5.81 19.66
N ASP A 219 51.89 4.49 19.81
CA ASP A 219 52.77 3.94 20.85
C ASP A 219 54.21 3.85 20.29
N PRO A 220 55.19 4.57 20.86
CA PRO A 220 56.59 4.36 20.53
C PRO A 220 57.05 3.05 21.17
N HIS A 221 57.35 2.06 20.32
CA HIS A 221 57.98 0.80 20.73
C HIS A 221 59.30 1.09 21.49
N PRO A 222 59.46 0.63 22.74
CA PRO A 222 60.70 0.80 23.49
C PRO A 222 61.82 -0.08 22.91
N GLN A 223 63.03 0.49 22.83
CA GLN A 223 64.23 -0.23 22.41
C GLN A 223 64.58 -1.36 23.38
N PRO A 224 65.09 -2.52 22.89
CA PRO A 224 65.51 -3.62 23.76
C PRO A 224 66.79 -3.26 24.53
N GLU A 225 66.78 -3.54 25.84
CA GLU A 225 67.93 -3.38 26.74
C GLU A 225 69.11 -4.28 26.32
N PRO A 226 70.37 -3.82 26.46
CA PRO A 226 71.55 -4.63 26.14
C PRO A 226 71.77 -5.74 27.18
N PRO A 227 72.32 -6.90 26.77
CA PRO A 227 72.58 -8.03 27.67
C PRO A 227 73.68 -7.72 28.69
N PRO A 228 73.63 -8.35 29.89
CA PRO A 228 74.59 -8.09 30.95
C PRO A 228 75.99 -8.62 30.62
N GLU A 229 77.00 -7.78 30.86
CA GLU A 229 78.41 -8.17 30.84
C GLU A 229 78.79 -8.99 32.08
N GLY A 230 79.37 -10.15 31.83
CA GLY A 230 80.10 -10.99 32.79
C GLY A 230 80.47 -12.30 32.10
N GLY A 231 81.72 -12.66 31.82
CA GLY A 231 82.98 -12.31 32.48
C GLY A 231 83.43 -13.52 33.30
N GLY A 232 84.27 -14.37 32.70
CA GLY A 232 84.90 -15.53 33.37
C GLY A 232 84.75 -16.84 32.61
#